data_AF-A0AAU1A8W9-F1
#
_entry.id   AF-A0AAU1A8W9-F1
#
_cell.length_a   1.000
_cell.length_b   1.000
_cell.length_c   1.000
_cell.angle_alpha   90.00
_cell.angle_beta   90.00
_cell.angle_gamma   90.00
#
_symmetry.space_group_name_H-M   'P 1'
#
loop_
_entity.id
_entity.type
_entity.pdbx_description
1 polymer ?
#
loop_
_entity_poly.entity_id
_entity_poly.type
_entity_poly.pdbx_seq_one_letter_code
_entity_poly.pdbx_strand_id
1 'polypeptide(L)'
;MATLPEVGADRPALLGGLLATCLTAPHLLGPLLARPLDRARDGRGLLAAAFATYAGAVALAALLLGRVPVGVPAALLIVAGACGPLLTGGLSSRLAALLAPDERAQRRGQGWDAVTYGVGGSAVPALVAVLAAVAGPRMSLLGLAAATVVAAVLVGTLPARVPGRHGTARTVPAARGGLRVLLGPGPLRRVTGVTMVGALTGGAISVLAVMLAADLGREAASGALLAAAYGGGNLVAALLVTAFPLTGEPERLTFRWAALGAVAVALCAAVPGFPVGVASLGAGLAGVLAPLGPRLLLVAGASVTLAATAGATVSRRRRDAA
;
A
#
# COMPACT_ATOMS: atom_id res chain seq x y z
N MET A 1 -21.85 4.49 29.45
CA MET A 1 -20.79 3.82 28.66
C MET A 1 -21.27 3.80 27.22
N ALA A 2 -20.99 4.87 26.47
CA ALA A 2 -21.54 5.05 25.12
C ALA A 2 -21.03 3.93 24.22
N THR A 3 -21.95 3.11 23.74
CA THR A 3 -21.62 2.09 22.76
C THR A 3 -21.32 2.81 21.44
N LEU A 4 -20.25 2.42 20.74
CA LEU A 4 -19.92 2.88 19.38
C LEU A 4 -21.02 2.71 18.27
N PRO A 5 -22.18 2.02 18.44
CA PRO A 5 -23.28 2.04 17.49
C PRO A 5 -23.79 3.44 17.11
N GLU A 6 -23.71 4.45 18.00
CA GLU A 6 -24.11 5.83 17.66
C GLU A 6 -23.13 6.50 16.68
N VAL A 7 -21.83 6.18 16.75
CA VAL A 7 -20.82 6.74 15.84
C VAL A 7 -20.86 6.05 14.46
N GLY A 8 -21.26 4.78 14.42
CA GLY A 8 -21.27 3.96 13.21
C GLY A 8 -22.46 4.20 12.28
N ALA A 9 -23.62 4.60 12.81
CA ALA A 9 -24.81 4.89 12.00
C ALA A 9 -24.72 6.26 11.30
N ASP A 10 -24.17 7.28 11.99
CA ASP A 10 -24.13 8.65 11.48
C ASP A 10 -22.84 9.01 10.72
N ARG A 11 -21.74 8.25 10.89
CA ARG A 11 -20.44 8.54 10.26
C ARG A 11 -19.72 7.28 9.75
N PRO A 12 -20.23 6.63 8.69
CA PRO A 12 -19.66 5.39 8.14
C PRO A 12 -18.21 5.53 7.68
N ALA A 13 -17.81 6.69 7.16
CA ALA A 13 -16.45 6.94 6.71
C ALA A 13 -15.44 6.99 7.87
N LEU A 14 -15.83 7.58 9.01
CA LEU A 14 -15.00 7.64 10.22
C LEU A 14 -14.83 6.24 10.82
N LEU A 15 -15.89 5.44 10.83
CA LEU A 15 -15.82 4.04 11.27
C LEU A 15 -14.85 3.24 10.38
N GLY A 16 -14.93 3.39 9.06
CA GLY A 16 -14.01 2.76 8.12
C GLY A 16 -12.55 3.15 8.38
N GLY A 17 -12.28 4.45 8.61
CA GLY A 17 -10.95 4.94 8.95
C GLY A 17 -10.41 4.38 10.28
N LEU A 18 -11.26 4.28 11.30
CA LEU A 18 -10.89 3.67 12.60
C LEU A 18 -10.57 2.18 12.45
N LEU A 19 -11.40 1.42 11.73
CA LEU A 19 -11.17 0.00 11.48
C LEU A 19 -9.89 -0.22 10.64
N ALA A 20 -9.62 0.61 9.64
CA ALA A 20 -8.36 0.61 8.91
C ALA A 20 -7.16 0.92 9.81
N THR A 21 -7.32 1.82 10.79
CA THR A 21 -6.31 2.12 11.80
C THR A 21 -6.08 0.92 12.72
N CYS A 22 -7.13 0.25 13.18
CA CYS A 22 -7.03 -0.99 13.96
C CYS A 22 -6.23 -2.07 13.22
N LEU A 23 -6.40 -2.18 11.90
CA LEU A 23 -5.64 -3.10 11.06
C LEU A 23 -4.17 -2.69 10.86
N THR A 24 -3.88 -1.40 10.74
CA THR A 24 -2.55 -0.91 10.34
C THR A 24 -1.66 -0.56 11.53
N ALA A 25 -2.20 0.03 12.60
CA ALA A 25 -1.43 0.47 13.78
C ALA A 25 -0.53 -0.63 14.41
N PRO A 26 -0.95 -1.91 14.51
CA PRO A 26 -0.08 -2.96 15.05
C PRO A 26 1.20 -3.19 14.24
N HIS A 27 1.28 -2.74 12.98
CA HIS A 27 2.48 -2.87 12.15
C HIS A 27 3.69 -2.13 12.76
N LEU A 28 3.45 -1.10 13.57
CA LEU A 28 4.49 -0.36 14.30
C LEU A 28 5.28 -1.26 15.27
N LEU A 29 4.69 -2.37 15.71
CA LEU A 29 5.32 -3.37 16.55
C LEU A 29 6.10 -4.43 15.75
N GLY A 30 6.27 -4.24 14.43
CA GLY A 30 6.94 -5.18 13.52
C GLY A 30 8.28 -5.72 14.02
N PRO A 31 9.22 -4.90 14.53
CA PRO A 31 10.49 -5.37 15.08
C PRO A 31 10.37 -6.30 16.30
N LEU A 32 9.22 -6.30 16.97
CA LEU A 32 8.92 -7.20 18.08
C LEU A 32 8.20 -8.45 17.58
N LEU A 33 7.22 -8.27 16.69
CA LEU A 33 6.36 -9.31 16.14
C LEU A 33 7.10 -10.25 15.18
N ALA A 34 8.17 -9.78 14.51
CA ALA A 34 9.01 -10.59 13.63
C ALA A 34 10.04 -11.46 14.39
N ARG A 35 10.29 -11.22 15.68
CA ARG A 35 11.35 -11.91 16.45
C ARG A 35 11.19 -13.44 16.51
N PRO A 36 9.98 -14.01 16.66
CA PRO A 36 9.83 -15.47 16.64
C PRO A 36 10.27 -16.04 15.29
N LEU A 37 9.98 -15.32 14.20
CA LEU A 37 10.41 -15.70 12.86
C LEU A 37 11.93 -15.65 12.74
N ASP A 38 12.61 -14.63 13.28
CA ASP A 38 14.08 -14.53 13.20
C ASP A 38 14.81 -15.69 13.90
N ARG A 39 14.22 -16.21 14.98
CA ARG A 39 14.78 -17.35 15.74
C ARG A 39 14.43 -18.72 15.15
N ALA A 40 13.39 -18.80 14.33
CA ALA A 40 12.93 -20.04 13.76
C ALA A 40 13.92 -20.60 12.72
N ARG A 41 14.37 -21.86 12.96
CA ARG A 41 15.16 -22.63 11.98
C ARG A 41 14.37 -22.85 10.69
N ASP A 42 13.11 -23.26 10.82
CA ASP A 42 12.13 -23.30 9.74
C ASP A 42 10.98 -22.33 10.03
N GLY A 43 10.87 -21.29 9.21
CA GLY A 43 9.89 -20.20 9.39
C GLY A 43 8.56 -20.44 8.68
N ARG A 44 8.44 -21.50 7.87
CA ARG A 44 7.25 -21.70 7.02
C ARG A 44 5.98 -21.91 7.80
N GLY A 45 6.00 -22.77 8.83
CA GLY A 45 4.83 -23.02 9.66
C GLY A 45 4.37 -21.75 10.38
N LEU A 46 5.30 -20.94 10.87
CA LEU A 46 4.99 -19.66 11.51
C LEU A 46 4.39 -18.65 10.52
N LEU A 47 4.95 -18.54 9.31
CA LEU A 47 4.40 -17.68 8.28
C LEU A 47 3.01 -18.16 7.81
N ALA A 48 2.85 -19.45 7.52
CA ALA A 48 1.56 -20.02 7.14
C ALA A 48 0.49 -19.78 8.22
N ALA A 49 0.84 -19.97 9.50
CA ALA A 49 -0.05 -19.67 10.62
C ALA A 49 -0.39 -18.17 10.71
N ALA A 50 0.58 -17.27 10.49
CA ALA A 50 0.33 -15.83 10.48
C ALA A 50 -0.60 -15.40 9.34
N PHE A 51 -0.40 -15.94 8.12
CA PHE A 51 -1.29 -15.70 6.98
C PHE A 51 -2.70 -16.25 7.23
N ALA A 52 -2.82 -17.47 7.76
CA ALA A 52 -4.10 -18.06 8.10
C ALA A 52 -4.83 -17.27 9.22
N THR A 53 -4.09 -16.80 10.23
CA THR A 53 -4.63 -15.96 11.31
C THR A 53 -5.11 -14.62 10.77
N TYR A 54 -4.32 -13.96 9.92
CA TYR A 54 -4.72 -12.74 9.22
C TYR A 54 -6.02 -12.95 8.43
N ALA A 55 -6.05 -13.99 7.60
CA ALA A 55 -7.20 -14.31 6.75
C ALA A 55 -8.46 -14.59 7.58
N GLY A 56 -8.35 -15.44 8.61
CA GLY A 56 -9.46 -15.80 9.49
C GLY A 56 -9.99 -14.58 10.26
N ALA A 57 -9.09 -13.75 10.80
CA ALA A 57 -9.48 -12.55 11.54
C ALA A 57 -10.15 -11.50 10.64
N VAL A 58 -9.63 -11.26 9.43
CA VAL A 58 -10.26 -10.34 8.46
C VAL A 58 -11.62 -10.88 8.00
N ALA A 59 -11.72 -12.17 7.67
CA ALA A 59 -12.98 -12.78 7.28
C ALA A 59 -14.02 -12.69 8.40
N LEU A 60 -13.63 -13.04 9.64
CA LEU A 60 -14.53 -12.99 10.79
C LEU A 60 -14.94 -11.55 11.11
N ALA A 61 -14.04 -10.58 11.04
CA ALA A 61 -14.36 -9.16 11.20
C ALA A 61 -15.38 -8.70 10.15
N ALA A 62 -15.17 -9.04 8.88
CA ALA A 62 -16.12 -8.75 7.80
C ALA A 62 -17.48 -9.42 8.01
N LEU A 63 -17.49 -10.65 8.57
CA LEU A 63 -18.71 -11.40 8.81
C LEU A 63 -19.53 -10.83 9.98
N LEU A 64 -18.85 -10.42 11.05
CA LEU A 64 -19.44 -9.95 12.29
C LEU A 64 -19.81 -8.45 12.26
N LEU A 65 -19.20 -7.67 11.37
CA LEU A 65 -19.53 -6.24 11.23
C LEU A 65 -21.03 -6.06 10.96
N GLY A 66 -21.66 -5.19 11.75
CA GLY A 66 -23.11 -4.94 11.73
C GLY A 66 -23.98 -5.97 12.46
N ARG A 67 -23.40 -7.04 13.01
CA ARG A 67 -24.12 -8.07 13.80
C ARG A 67 -23.78 -8.07 15.29
N VAL A 68 -22.61 -7.55 15.65
CA VAL A 68 -22.10 -7.50 17.03
C VAL A 68 -21.50 -6.12 17.32
N PRO A 69 -21.20 -5.78 18.59
CA PRO A 69 -20.55 -4.52 18.91
C PRO A 69 -19.23 -4.35 18.14
N VAL A 70 -18.99 -3.16 17.57
CA VAL A 70 -17.86 -2.91 16.68
C VAL A 70 -16.48 -3.14 17.31
N GLY A 71 -16.41 -3.15 18.64
CA GLY A 71 -15.20 -3.53 19.38
C GLY A 71 -14.70 -4.94 19.02
N VAL A 72 -15.61 -5.86 18.67
CA VAL A 72 -15.25 -7.23 18.28
C VAL A 72 -14.57 -7.26 16.90
N PRO A 73 -15.16 -6.72 15.81
CA PRO A 73 -14.44 -6.52 14.55
C PRO A 73 -13.13 -5.74 14.69
N ALA A 74 -13.11 -4.67 15.50
CA ALA A 74 -11.90 -3.88 15.73
C ALA A 74 -10.77 -4.71 16.38
N ALA A 75 -11.09 -5.52 17.39
CA ALA A 75 -10.13 -6.42 18.04
C ALA A 75 -9.60 -7.48 17.05
N LEU A 76 -10.46 -8.06 16.22
CA LEU A 76 -10.06 -9.00 15.17
C LEU A 76 -9.11 -8.34 14.16
N LEU A 77 -9.39 -7.10 13.74
CA LEU A 77 -8.51 -6.35 12.85
C LEU A 77 -7.16 -6.01 13.51
N ILE A 78 -7.12 -5.76 14.81
CA ILE A 78 -5.85 -5.62 15.55
C ILE A 78 -5.04 -6.93 15.51
N VAL A 79 -5.68 -8.07 15.70
CA VAL A 79 -5.04 -9.40 15.59
C VAL A 79 -4.50 -9.63 14.17
N ALA A 80 -5.30 -9.32 13.15
CA ALA A 80 -4.85 -9.37 11.76
C ALA A 80 -3.65 -8.43 11.53
N GLY A 81 -3.74 -7.19 12.01
CA GLY A 81 -2.69 -6.20 11.89
C GLY A 81 -1.37 -6.63 12.52
N ALA A 82 -1.43 -7.33 13.65
CA ALA A 82 -0.23 -7.87 14.30
C ALA A 82 0.46 -8.97 13.46
N CYS A 83 -0.26 -9.61 12.55
CA CYS A 83 0.33 -10.55 11.60
C CYS A 83 1.01 -9.83 10.41
N GLY A 84 0.59 -8.60 10.09
CA GLY A 84 1.03 -7.85 8.90
C GLY A 84 2.55 -7.72 8.70
N PRO A 85 3.37 -7.46 9.74
CA PRO A 85 4.82 -7.46 9.62
C PRO A 85 5.43 -8.79 9.17
N LEU A 86 4.79 -9.91 9.51
CA LEU A 86 5.20 -11.25 9.08
C LEU A 86 4.82 -11.51 7.61
N LEU A 87 3.64 -11.03 7.20
CA LEU A 87 3.15 -11.13 5.82
C LEU A 87 4.02 -10.36 4.83
N THR A 88 4.63 -9.26 5.31
CA THR A 88 5.46 -8.38 4.51
C THR A 88 6.95 -8.69 4.71
N GLY A 89 7.63 -7.93 5.58
CA GLY A 89 9.07 -8.05 5.82
C GLY A 89 9.50 -9.46 6.25
N GLY A 90 8.64 -10.20 6.95
CA GLY A 90 8.89 -11.60 7.32
C GLY A 90 9.07 -12.53 6.11
N LEU A 91 8.15 -12.48 5.13
CA LEU A 91 8.23 -13.27 3.91
C LEU A 91 9.43 -12.86 3.04
N SER A 92 9.64 -11.54 2.85
CA SER A 92 10.78 -10.99 2.11
C SER A 92 12.14 -11.44 2.69
N SER A 93 12.26 -11.48 4.03
CA SER A 93 13.48 -11.95 4.69
C SER A 93 13.79 -13.43 4.41
N ARG A 94 12.75 -14.24 4.16
CA ARG A 94 12.89 -15.66 3.85
C ARG A 94 13.26 -15.88 2.40
N LEU A 95 12.72 -15.08 1.47
CA LEU A 95 13.16 -15.05 0.08
C LEU A 95 14.67 -14.76 0.00
N ALA A 96 15.16 -13.71 0.66
CA ALA A 96 16.59 -13.39 0.69
C ALA A 96 17.47 -14.54 1.18
N ALA A 97 16.97 -15.33 2.14
CA ALA A 97 17.68 -16.49 2.69
C ALA A 97 17.61 -17.76 1.83
N LEU A 98 16.70 -17.84 0.86
CA LEU A 98 16.60 -18.95 -0.10
C LEU A 98 17.49 -18.72 -1.33
N LEU A 99 17.79 -17.45 -1.64
CA LEU A 99 18.63 -17.08 -2.77
C LEU A 99 20.11 -17.38 -2.51
N ALA A 100 20.86 -17.57 -3.59
CA ALA A 100 22.31 -17.70 -3.52
C ALA A 100 22.93 -16.41 -2.90
N PRO A 101 24.05 -16.52 -2.17
CA PRO A 101 24.71 -15.37 -1.56
C PRO A 101 25.43 -14.46 -2.57
N ASP A 102 25.28 -14.70 -3.88
CA ASP A 102 25.85 -13.83 -4.90
C ASP A 102 25.02 -12.54 -5.05
N GLU A 103 25.72 -11.44 -5.31
CA GLU A 103 25.13 -10.11 -5.35
C GLU A 103 24.08 -9.96 -6.48
N ARG A 104 24.22 -10.71 -7.59
CA ARG A 104 23.30 -10.63 -8.72
C ARG A 104 21.98 -11.34 -8.40
N ALA A 105 22.02 -12.54 -7.82
CA ALA A 105 20.81 -13.26 -7.40
C ALA A 105 20.08 -12.51 -6.28
N GLN A 106 20.80 -11.93 -5.32
CA GLN A 106 20.20 -11.12 -4.26
C GLN A 106 19.52 -9.86 -4.84
N ARG A 107 20.19 -9.11 -5.71
CA ARG A 107 19.58 -7.95 -6.38
C ARG A 107 18.36 -8.31 -7.22
N ARG A 108 18.44 -9.41 -7.98
CA ARG A 108 17.31 -9.89 -8.78
C ARG A 108 16.13 -10.30 -7.90
N GLY A 109 16.38 -11.00 -6.80
CA GLY A 109 15.34 -11.40 -5.85
C GLY A 109 14.67 -10.21 -5.16
N GLN A 110 15.46 -9.23 -4.71
CA GLN A 110 14.94 -7.98 -4.16
C GLN A 110 14.13 -7.19 -5.19
N GLY A 111 14.55 -7.19 -6.45
CA GLY A 111 13.80 -6.59 -7.56
C GLY A 111 12.43 -7.25 -7.74
N TRP A 112 12.38 -8.59 -7.79
CA TRP A 112 11.11 -9.32 -7.90
C TRP A 112 10.21 -9.12 -6.67
N ASP A 113 10.79 -9.11 -5.48
CA ASP A 113 10.07 -8.80 -4.24
C ASP A 113 9.42 -7.40 -4.34
N ALA A 114 10.20 -6.38 -4.69
CA ALA A 114 9.71 -5.02 -4.90
C ALA A 114 8.60 -4.93 -5.97
N VAL A 115 8.70 -5.70 -7.06
CA VAL A 115 7.64 -5.78 -8.09
C VAL A 115 6.35 -6.34 -7.49
N THR A 116 6.40 -7.37 -6.64
CA THR A 116 5.17 -7.91 -6.01
C THR A 116 4.48 -6.89 -5.10
N TYR A 117 5.24 -6.12 -4.31
CA TYR A 117 4.69 -5.01 -3.53
C TYR A 117 4.18 -3.88 -4.41
N GLY A 118 4.88 -3.57 -5.50
CA GLY A 118 4.48 -2.54 -6.46
C GLY A 118 3.15 -2.88 -7.12
N VAL A 119 3.02 -4.10 -7.67
CA VAL A 119 1.76 -4.59 -8.26
C VAL A 119 0.66 -4.65 -7.20
N GLY A 120 0.96 -5.19 -6.01
CA GLY A 120 0.03 -5.28 -4.89
C GLY A 120 -0.50 -3.91 -4.45
N GLY A 121 0.38 -2.96 -4.19
CA GLY A 121 0.03 -1.60 -3.75
C GLY A 121 -0.63 -0.73 -4.83
N SER A 122 -0.69 -1.22 -6.07
CA SER A 122 -1.20 -0.46 -7.21
C SER A 122 -2.46 -1.04 -7.85
N ALA A 123 -2.42 -2.32 -8.24
CA ALA A 123 -3.53 -2.97 -8.92
C ALA A 123 -4.64 -3.40 -7.94
N VAL A 124 -4.27 -3.81 -6.72
CA VAL A 124 -5.23 -4.35 -5.74
C VAL A 124 -6.24 -3.31 -5.27
N PRO A 125 -5.89 -2.05 -4.93
CA PRO A 125 -6.89 -1.04 -4.54
C PRO A 125 -7.98 -0.83 -5.60
N ALA A 126 -7.60 -0.78 -6.88
CA ALA A 126 -8.55 -0.66 -8.00
C ALA A 126 -9.46 -1.88 -8.11
N LEU A 127 -8.88 -3.09 -8.05
CA LEU A 127 -9.64 -4.34 -8.10
C LEU A 127 -10.61 -4.47 -6.92
N VAL A 128 -10.17 -4.12 -5.71
CA VAL A 128 -11.00 -4.15 -4.50
C VAL A 128 -12.12 -3.11 -4.57
N ALA A 129 -11.86 -1.93 -5.14
CA ALA A 129 -12.88 -0.92 -5.37
C ALA A 129 -13.95 -1.39 -6.36
N VAL A 130 -13.56 -2.01 -7.48
CA VAL A 130 -14.49 -2.63 -8.45
C VAL A 130 -15.28 -3.74 -7.78
N LEU A 131 -14.62 -4.65 -7.07
CA LEU A 131 -15.26 -5.77 -6.37
C LEU A 131 -16.25 -5.26 -5.31
N ALA A 132 -15.91 -4.17 -4.62
CA ALA A 132 -16.79 -3.56 -3.62
C ALA A 132 -18.01 -2.91 -4.27
N ALA A 133 -17.86 -2.33 -5.47
CA ALA A 133 -18.96 -1.75 -6.23
C ALA A 133 -19.92 -2.81 -6.77
N VAL A 134 -19.43 -3.97 -7.23
CA VAL A 134 -20.27 -5.00 -7.86
C VAL A 134 -20.80 -6.06 -6.89
N ALA A 135 -20.01 -6.46 -5.89
CA ALA A 135 -20.33 -7.54 -4.95
C ALA A 135 -20.50 -7.06 -3.51
N GLY A 136 -20.24 -5.76 -3.24
CA GLY A 136 -20.32 -5.16 -1.92
C GLY A 136 -19.02 -5.29 -1.11
N PRO A 137 -18.78 -4.39 -0.13
CA PRO A 137 -17.53 -4.34 0.64
C PRO A 137 -17.22 -5.64 1.39
N ARG A 138 -18.26 -6.33 1.89
CA ARG A 138 -18.12 -7.59 2.63
C ARG A 138 -17.54 -8.69 1.75
N MET A 139 -18.02 -8.83 0.51
CA MET A 139 -17.52 -9.84 -0.42
C MET A 139 -16.09 -9.53 -0.86
N SER A 140 -15.72 -8.25 -0.99
CA SER A 140 -14.34 -7.85 -1.24
C SER A 140 -13.38 -8.28 -0.13
N LEU A 141 -13.77 -8.06 1.14
CA LEU A 141 -12.97 -8.48 2.29
C LEU A 141 -12.83 -10.00 2.37
N LEU A 142 -13.91 -10.75 2.07
CA LEU A 142 -13.87 -12.21 2.01
C LEU A 142 -13.00 -12.72 0.86
N GLY A 143 -13.03 -12.07 -0.30
CA GLY A 143 -12.16 -12.38 -1.42
C GLY A 143 -10.68 -12.18 -1.08
N LEU A 144 -10.34 -11.07 -0.42
CA LEU A 144 -8.99 -10.82 0.10
C LEU A 144 -8.56 -11.85 1.14
N ALA A 145 -9.47 -12.23 2.06
CA ALA A 145 -9.19 -13.27 3.03
C ALA A 145 -8.93 -14.62 2.35
N ALA A 146 -9.75 -15.01 1.36
CA ALA A 146 -9.56 -16.23 0.59
C ALA A 146 -8.22 -16.24 -0.16
N ALA A 147 -7.86 -15.14 -0.83
CA ALA A 147 -6.54 -15.00 -1.46
C ALA A 147 -5.39 -15.14 -0.44
N THR A 148 -5.58 -14.63 0.78
CA THR A 148 -4.60 -14.78 1.87
C THR A 148 -4.51 -16.22 2.38
N VAL A 149 -5.62 -16.98 2.40
CA VAL A 149 -5.58 -18.43 2.70
C VAL A 149 -4.79 -19.18 1.63
N VAL A 150 -4.99 -18.87 0.35
CA VAL A 150 -4.19 -19.45 -0.74
C VAL A 150 -2.71 -19.15 -0.54
N ALA A 151 -2.37 -17.90 -0.20
CA ALA A 151 -1.00 -17.52 0.12
C ALA A 151 -0.45 -18.30 1.34
N ALA A 152 -1.25 -18.55 2.38
CA ALA A 152 -0.87 -19.36 3.53
C ALA A 152 -0.47 -20.79 3.11
N VAL A 153 -1.24 -21.41 2.23
CA VAL A 153 -0.97 -22.75 1.68
C VAL A 153 0.31 -22.73 0.85
N LEU A 154 0.47 -21.77 -0.05
CA LEU A 154 1.66 -21.63 -0.90
C LEU A 154 2.94 -21.41 -0.07
N VAL A 155 2.87 -20.61 0.98
CA VAL A 155 3.99 -20.42 1.92
C VAL A 155 4.37 -21.75 2.59
N GLY A 156 3.39 -22.59 2.91
CA GLY A 156 3.61 -23.95 3.41
C GLY A 156 4.39 -24.84 2.43
N THR A 157 4.24 -24.60 1.12
CA THR A 157 4.95 -25.36 0.06
C THR A 157 6.33 -24.84 -0.30
N LEU A 158 6.80 -23.74 0.31
CA LEU A 158 8.13 -23.20 0.02
C LEU A 158 9.21 -24.27 0.30
N PRO A 159 10.40 -24.20 -0.31
CA PRO A 159 11.48 -25.15 -0.07
C PRO A 159 12.02 -25.06 1.36
N ALA A 160 12.35 -26.21 1.95
CA ALA A 160 13.12 -26.24 3.19
C ALA A 160 14.53 -25.78 2.93
N ARG A 161 15.06 -24.91 3.80
CA ARG A 161 16.47 -24.56 3.75
C ARG A 161 17.26 -25.87 3.74
N VAL A 162 18.00 -26.10 2.67
CA VAL A 162 18.81 -27.31 2.49
C VAL A 162 19.84 -27.35 3.63
N PRO A 163 19.87 -28.42 4.45
CA PRO A 163 20.89 -28.59 5.48
C PRO A 163 22.26 -28.71 4.79
N GLY A 164 23.17 -27.76 5.01
CA GLY A 164 24.52 -27.83 4.44
C GLY A 164 25.29 -26.49 4.38
N ARG A 165 24.59 -25.36 4.25
CA ARG A 165 25.24 -24.03 4.27
C ARG A 165 25.49 -23.56 5.71
N HIS A 166 26.55 -24.07 6.32
CA HIS A 166 27.13 -23.55 7.56
C HIS A 166 27.76 -22.18 7.31
N GLY A 167 26.94 -21.13 7.22
CA GLY A 167 27.37 -19.81 7.67
C GLY A 167 27.29 -19.84 9.20
N THR A 168 28.38 -19.53 9.88
CA THR A 168 28.47 -19.35 11.34
C THR A 168 27.16 -18.79 11.88
N ALA A 169 26.65 -19.37 12.98
CA ALA A 169 25.41 -18.94 13.62
C ALA A 169 25.39 -17.41 13.72
N ARG A 170 24.74 -16.74 12.77
CA ARG A 170 24.63 -15.29 12.78
C ARG A 170 23.80 -15.01 14.01
N THR A 171 24.44 -14.48 15.04
CA THR A 171 23.77 -13.85 16.16
C THR A 171 22.75 -12.90 15.56
N VAL A 172 21.47 -13.24 15.67
CA VAL A 172 20.39 -12.36 15.23
C VAL A 172 20.63 -11.05 15.97
N PRO A 173 21.00 -9.95 15.28
CA PRO A 173 21.28 -8.70 15.94
C PRO A 173 20.04 -8.35 16.77
N ALA A 174 20.23 -7.98 18.03
CA ALA A 174 19.12 -7.59 18.88
C ALA A 174 18.28 -6.55 18.13
N ALA A 175 16.94 -6.63 18.17
CA ALA A 175 16.07 -5.67 17.50
C ALA A 175 16.41 -4.21 17.84
N ARG A 176 16.97 -3.98 19.03
CA ARG A 176 17.54 -2.69 19.47
C ARG A 176 18.72 -2.22 18.61
N GLY A 177 19.62 -3.12 18.21
CA GLY A 177 20.75 -2.82 17.33
C GLY A 177 20.30 -2.42 15.93
N GLY A 178 19.36 -3.15 15.34
CA GLY A 178 18.76 -2.77 14.05
C GLY A 178 18.03 -1.43 14.11
N LEU A 179 17.25 -1.21 15.16
CA LEU A 179 16.56 0.07 15.38
C LEU A 179 17.54 1.23 15.62
N ARG A 180 18.64 1.00 16.35
CA ARG A 180 19.67 2.02 16.58
C ARG A 180 20.39 2.41 15.30
N VAL A 181 20.59 1.47 14.37
CA VAL A 181 21.13 1.78 13.03
C VAL A 181 20.12 2.57 12.20
N LEU A 182 18.84 2.20 12.25
CA LEU A 182 17.76 2.88 11.52
C LEU A 182 17.55 4.33 12.02
N LEU A 183 17.63 4.53 13.34
CA LEU A 183 17.44 5.83 14.00
C LEU A 183 18.74 6.65 14.12
N GLY A 184 19.89 6.03 13.84
CA GLY A 184 21.19 6.68 13.90
C GLY A 184 21.35 7.81 12.87
N PRO A 185 22.31 8.73 13.06
CA PRO A 185 22.62 9.72 12.03
C PRO A 185 23.14 9.03 10.78
N GLY A 186 22.55 9.34 9.62
CA GLY A 186 23.03 8.85 8.33
C GLY A 186 21.94 8.78 7.23
N PRO A 187 22.32 8.29 6.03
CA PRO A 187 21.44 8.15 4.87
C PRO A 187 20.20 7.30 5.15
N LEU A 188 20.36 6.21 5.92
CA LEU A 188 19.28 5.27 6.27
C LEU A 188 18.13 5.94 7.02
N ARG A 189 18.43 6.79 8.02
CA ARG A 189 17.39 7.52 8.76
C ARG A 189 16.63 8.48 7.87
N ARG A 190 17.33 9.16 6.96
CA ARG A 190 16.75 10.12 6.02
C ARG A 190 15.81 9.44 5.04
N VAL A 191 16.27 8.37 4.40
CA VAL A 191 15.46 7.55 3.50
C VAL A 191 14.27 6.95 4.23
N THR A 192 14.46 6.44 5.45
CA THR A 192 13.37 5.93 6.30
C THR A 192 12.35 7.03 6.63
N GLY A 193 12.82 8.23 6.99
CA GLY A 193 11.94 9.37 7.27
C GLY A 193 11.10 9.75 6.05
N VAL A 194 11.72 9.87 4.87
CA VAL A 194 11.02 10.19 3.62
C VAL A 194 10.01 9.10 3.25
N THR A 195 10.38 7.83 3.38
CA THR A 195 9.46 6.71 3.09
C THR A 195 8.32 6.61 4.11
N MET A 196 8.55 6.90 5.38
CA MET A 196 7.49 6.97 6.40
C MET A 196 6.49 8.09 6.10
N VAL A 197 6.98 9.28 5.72
CA VAL A 197 6.12 10.39 5.29
C VAL A 197 5.35 10.01 4.03
N GLY A 198 6.00 9.38 3.05
CA GLY A 198 5.35 8.89 1.84
C GLY A 198 4.25 7.86 2.12
N ALA A 199 4.52 6.88 2.98
CA ALA A 199 3.56 5.85 3.37
C ALA A 199 2.38 6.43 4.16
N LEU A 200 2.65 7.33 5.11
CA LEU A 200 1.62 8.06 5.86
C LEU A 200 0.72 8.86 4.91
N THR A 201 1.33 9.58 3.97
CA THR A 201 0.61 10.41 2.99
C THR A 201 -0.23 9.55 2.06
N GLY A 202 0.31 8.43 1.53
CA GLY A 202 -0.44 7.51 0.67
C GLY A 202 -1.64 6.85 1.39
N GLY A 203 -1.44 6.43 2.65
CA GLY A 203 -2.51 5.91 3.49
C GLY A 203 -3.57 6.97 3.80
N ALA A 204 -3.15 8.17 4.19
CA ALA A 204 -4.05 9.29 4.51
C ALA A 204 -4.87 9.71 3.28
N ILE A 205 -4.26 9.85 2.09
CA ILE A 205 -4.96 10.18 0.85
C ILE A 205 -6.07 9.17 0.57
N SER A 206 -5.83 7.88 0.77
CA SER A 206 -6.82 6.82 0.50
C SER A 206 -8.04 6.93 1.43
N VAL A 207 -7.82 7.22 2.72
CA VAL A 207 -8.90 7.40 3.71
C VAL A 207 -9.63 8.72 3.49
N LEU A 208 -8.88 9.82 3.31
CA LEU A 208 -9.43 11.15 3.08
C LEU A 208 -10.22 11.24 1.78
N ALA A 209 -9.81 10.56 0.71
CA ALA A 209 -10.55 10.52 -0.55
C ALA A 209 -11.96 9.91 -0.36
N VAL A 210 -12.08 8.87 0.46
CA VAL A 210 -13.38 8.25 0.79
C VAL A 210 -14.22 9.16 1.68
N MET A 211 -13.61 9.78 2.69
CA MET A 211 -14.30 10.74 3.57
C MET A 211 -14.81 11.96 2.79
N LEU A 212 -13.97 12.57 1.96
CA LEU A 212 -14.31 13.76 1.16
C LEU A 212 -15.40 13.45 0.12
N ALA A 213 -15.41 12.24 -0.46
CA ALA A 213 -16.47 11.82 -1.37
C ALA A 213 -17.84 11.75 -0.69
N ALA A 214 -17.87 11.30 0.57
CA ALA A 214 -19.10 11.25 1.38
C ALA A 214 -19.58 12.65 1.78
N ASP A 215 -18.67 13.52 2.24
CA ASP A 215 -19.01 14.89 2.67
C ASP A 215 -19.51 15.77 1.52
N LEU A 216 -19.05 15.51 0.29
CA LEU A 216 -19.50 16.23 -0.92
C LEU A 216 -20.85 15.73 -1.47
N GLY A 217 -21.54 14.82 -0.77
CA GLY A 217 -22.82 14.27 -1.20
C GLY A 217 -22.74 13.48 -2.51
N ARG A 218 -21.55 12.98 -2.88
CA ARG A 218 -21.33 12.23 -4.10
C ARG A 218 -21.52 10.74 -3.84
N GLU A 219 -22.00 10.01 -4.85
CA GLU A 219 -22.09 8.55 -4.77
C GLU A 219 -20.76 7.92 -4.36
N ALA A 220 -20.80 6.88 -3.52
CA ALA A 220 -19.64 6.09 -3.08
C ALA A 220 -18.75 5.61 -4.25
N ALA A 221 -19.33 5.47 -5.45
CA ALA A 221 -18.65 5.20 -6.70
C ALA A 221 -17.55 6.23 -7.03
N SER A 222 -17.71 7.51 -6.61
CA SER A 222 -16.70 8.55 -6.79
C SER A 222 -15.43 8.24 -6.00
N GLY A 223 -15.53 7.86 -4.73
CA GLY A 223 -14.37 7.50 -3.90
C GLY A 223 -13.65 6.25 -4.43
N ALA A 224 -14.43 5.26 -4.90
CA ALA A 224 -13.91 4.04 -5.52
C ALA A 224 -13.13 4.32 -6.82
N LEU A 225 -13.63 5.20 -7.69
CA LEU A 225 -12.95 5.61 -8.92
C LEU A 225 -11.63 6.34 -8.64
N LEU A 226 -11.57 7.11 -7.55
CA LEU A 226 -10.35 7.82 -7.15
C LEU A 226 -9.29 6.89 -6.59
N ALA A 227 -9.70 5.93 -5.76
CA ALA A 227 -8.82 4.86 -5.31
C ALA A 227 -8.30 4.04 -6.50
N ALA A 228 -9.15 3.76 -7.49
CA ALA A 228 -8.76 3.04 -8.71
C ALA A 228 -7.77 3.82 -9.57
N ALA A 229 -7.99 5.12 -9.77
CA ALA A 229 -7.09 5.98 -10.55
C ALA A 229 -5.74 6.19 -9.84
N TYR A 230 -5.74 6.36 -8.51
CA TYR A 230 -4.52 6.37 -7.69
C TYR A 230 -3.74 5.05 -7.83
N GLY A 231 -4.42 3.91 -7.70
CA GLY A 231 -3.84 2.59 -7.90
C GLY A 231 -3.27 2.39 -9.30
N GLY A 232 -3.99 2.81 -10.35
CA GLY A 232 -3.53 2.76 -11.73
C GLY A 232 -2.27 3.60 -11.97
N GLY A 233 -2.21 4.82 -11.40
CA GLY A 233 -1.02 5.67 -11.46
C GLY A 233 0.20 5.02 -10.79
N ASN A 234 0.01 4.41 -9.62
CA ASN A 234 1.07 3.69 -8.92
C ASN A 234 1.56 2.46 -9.74
N LEU A 235 0.66 1.80 -10.46
CA LEU A 235 0.99 0.61 -11.27
C LEU A 235 1.87 1.01 -12.46
N VAL A 236 1.47 2.07 -13.16
CA VAL A 236 2.23 2.61 -14.28
C VAL A 236 3.61 3.05 -13.80
N ALA A 237 3.70 3.74 -12.66
CA ALA A 237 4.97 4.13 -12.05
C ALA A 237 5.87 2.91 -11.75
N ALA A 238 5.31 1.87 -11.12
CA ALA A 238 6.03 0.65 -10.78
C ALA A 238 6.53 -0.10 -12.03
N LEU A 239 5.69 -0.22 -13.07
CA LEU A 239 6.07 -0.84 -14.34
C LEU A 239 7.17 -0.05 -15.05
N LEU A 240 7.11 1.29 -15.03
CA LEU A 240 8.12 2.15 -15.63
C LEU A 240 9.46 2.08 -14.91
N VAL A 241 9.47 2.09 -13.57
CA VAL A 241 10.72 1.91 -12.80
C VAL A 241 11.30 0.51 -13.00
N THR A 242 10.46 -0.50 -13.21
CA THR A 242 10.89 -1.87 -13.51
C THR A 242 11.48 -1.99 -14.92
N ALA A 243 10.84 -1.38 -15.92
CA ALA A 243 11.30 -1.36 -17.31
C ALA A 243 12.53 -0.47 -17.51
N PHE A 244 12.64 0.61 -16.72
CA PHE A 244 13.70 1.59 -16.79
C PHE A 244 14.29 1.82 -15.38
N PRO A 245 15.23 0.96 -14.97
CA PRO A 245 15.83 1.05 -13.64
C PRO A 245 16.51 2.40 -13.43
N LEU A 246 16.17 3.06 -12.34
CA LEU A 246 16.80 4.32 -11.95
C LEU A 246 18.27 4.07 -11.56
N THR A 247 19.18 4.84 -12.12
CA THR A 247 20.61 4.78 -11.81
C THR A 247 21.03 6.00 -10.99
N GLY A 248 21.82 5.77 -9.93
CA GLY A 248 22.36 6.83 -9.08
C GLY A 248 22.27 6.54 -7.58
N GLU A 249 22.66 7.53 -6.78
CA GLU A 249 22.66 7.44 -5.31
C GLU A 249 21.21 7.29 -4.78
N PRO A 250 20.89 6.20 -4.06
CA PRO A 250 19.52 5.91 -3.60
C PRO A 250 18.91 7.05 -2.76
N GLU A 251 19.70 7.64 -1.85
CA GLU A 251 19.24 8.75 -1.01
C GLU A 251 18.78 9.92 -1.88
N ARG A 252 19.58 10.34 -2.87
CA ARG A 252 19.25 11.45 -3.76
C ARG A 252 18.02 11.17 -4.61
N LEU A 253 17.90 9.94 -5.12
CA LEU A 253 16.73 9.53 -5.88
C LEU A 253 15.47 9.60 -5.00
N THR A 254 15.49 9.03 -3.80
CA THR A 254 14.34 9.06 -2.88
C THR A 254 13.88 10.50 -2.59
N PHE A 255 14.79 11.42 -2.29
CA PHE A 255 14.42 12.82 -2.03
C PHE A 255 13.86 13.53 -3.26
N ARG A 256 14.48 13.34 -4.44
CA ARG A 256 14.01 13.97 -5.69
C ARG A 256 12.60 13.53 -6.04
N TRP A 257 12.33 12.22 -5.96
CA TRP A 257 11.02 11.66 -6.26
C TRP A 257 9.97 12.05 -5.22
N ALA A 258 10.33 12.10 -3.94
CA ALA A 258 9.44 12.60 -2.89
C ALA A 258 9.06 14.07 -3.10
N ALA A 259 10.03 14.92 -3.47
CA ALA A 259 9.77 16.33 -3.77
C ALA A 259 8.86 16.49 -5.00
N LEU A 260 9.12 15.74 -6.07
CA LEU A 260 8.28 15.76 -7.27
C LEU A 260 6.84 15.31 -6.95
N GLY A 261 6.67 14.24 -6.16
CA GLY A 261 5.37 13.78 -5.70
C GLY A 261 4.63 14.83 -4.87
N ALA A 262 5.33 15.52 -3.96
CA ALA A 262 4.75 16.61 -3.17
C ALA A 262 4.27 17.78 -4.03
N VAL A 263 5.07 18.18 -5.03
CA VAL A 263 4.70 19.22 -5.99
C VAL A 263 3.48 18.80 -6.81
N ALA A 264 3.44 17.55 -7.29
CA ALA A 264 2.29 17.03 -8.02
C ALA A 264 1.01 17.10 -7.17
N VAL A 265 1.05 16.66 -5.91
CA VAL A 265 -0.08 16.76 -4.98
C VAL A 265 -0.50 18.21 -4.74
N ALA A 266 0.46 19.12 -4.53
CA ALA A 266 0.18 20.54 -4.32
C ALA A 266 -0.48 21.20 -5.55
N LEU A 267 -0.01 20.90 -6.75
CA LEU A 267 -0.60 21.37 -8.00
C LEU A 267 -2.03 20.84 -8.17
N CYS A 268 -2.27 19.58 -7.81
CA CYS A 268 -3.60 18.98 -7.87
C CYS A 268 -4.57 19.66 -6.91
N ALA A 269 -4.10 20.08 -5.73
CA ALA A 269 -4.89 20.85 -4.78
C ALA A 269 -5.20 22.29 -5.26
N ALA A 270 -4.40 22.84 -6.19
CA ALA A 270 -4.52 24.21 -6.67
C ALA A 270 -5.50 24.40 -7.85
N VAL A 271 -5.99 23.33 -8.49
CA VAL A 271 -6.90 23.42 -9.64
C VAL A 271 -8.37 23.48 -9.18
N PRO A 272 -9.12 24.57 -9.43
CA PRO A 272 -10.53 24.65 -9.08
C PRO A 272 -11.41 23.94 -10.14
N GLY A 273 -12.09 22.87 -9.73
CA GLY A 273 -13.03 22.10 -10.57
C GLY A 273 -12.65 20.61 -10.68
N PHE A 274 -13.64 19.73 -10.44
CA PHE A 274 -13.50 18.26 -10.36
C PHE A 274 -12.18 17.78 -9.72
N PRO A 275 -11.97 18.06 -8.43
CA PRO A 275 -10.64 18.19 -7.81
C PRO A 275 -9.86 16.88 -7.64
N VAL A 276 -10.36 15.75 -8.15
CA VAL A 276 -9.83 14.44 -7.74
C VAL A 276 -9.52 13.49 -8.91
N GLY A 277 -10.18 13.65 -10.07
CA GLY A 277 -9.82 12.94 -11.31
C GLY A 277 -8.52 13.45 -11.94
N VAL A 278 -8.28 14.76 -11.83
CA VAL A 278 -7.01 15.40 -12.25
C VAL A 278 -5.89 15.12 -11.24
N ALA A 279 -6.25 14.94 -9.95
CA ALA A 279 -5.29 14.63 -8.89
C ALA A 279 -4.67 13.23 -9.01
N SER A 280 -5.47 12.26 -9.43
CA SER A 280 -5.03 10.89 -9.69
C SER A 280 -4.26 10.76 -11.00
N LEU A 281 -4.60 11.54 -12.04
CA LEU A 281 -3.80 11.66 -13.25
C LEU A 281 -2.43 12.34 -12.99
N GLY A 282 -2.39 13.35 -12.11
CA GLY A 282 -1.17 14.06 -11.70
C GLY A 282 -0.20 13.20 -10.87
N ALA A 283 -0.73 12.35 -9.98
CA ALA A 283 0.06 11.36 -9.25
C ALA A 283 0.59 10.25 -10.18
N GLY A 284 -0.20 9.83 -11.18
CA GLY A 284 0.26 8.96 -12.26
C GLY A 284 1.33 9.60 -13.15
N LEU A 285 1.24 10.89 -13.45
CA LEU A 285 2.24 11.65 -14.22
C LEU A 285 3.58 11.80 -13.49
N ALA A 286 3.57 11.91 -12.16
CA ALA A 286 4.80 11.88 -11.35
C ALA A 286 5.54 10.54 -11.48
N GLY A 287 4.84 9.44 -11.79
CA GLY A 287 5.42 8.14 -12.14
C GLY A 287 5.75 7.96 -13.62
N VAL A 288 4.99 8.58 -14.53
CA VAL A 288 5.20 8.52 -16.00
C VAL A 288 6.45 9.29 -16.45
N LEU A 289 6.84 10.34 -15.72
CA LEU A 289 8.03 11.14 -16.01
C LEU A 289 9.34 10.50 -15.49
N ALA A 290 9.28 9.28 -14.93
CA ALA A 290 10.43 8.54 -14.41
C ALA A 290 11.49 8.07 -15.43
N PRO A 291 11.17 7.72 -16.70
CA PRO A 291 12.17 7.21 -17.61
C PRO A 291 12.60 8.11 -18.78
N LEU A 292 11.87 9.17 -19.08
CA LEU A 292 12.04 9.89 -20.35
C LEU A 292 12.59 11.28 -20.06
N GLY A 293 13.88 11.46 -20.39
CA GLY A 293 14.73 12.58 -19.98
C GLY A 293 14.19 14.01 -20.22
N PRO A 294 14.97 15.03 -19.83
CA PRO A 294 14.50 16.40 -19.54
C PRO A 294 13.88 17.20 -20.71
N ARG A 295 13.73 16.63 -21.92
CA ARG A 295 13.33 17.36 -23.13
C ARG A 295 11.85 17.19 -23.53
N LEU A 296 11.10 16.24 -22.96
CA LEU A 296 9.66 16.07 -23.26
C LEU A 296 8.71 16.66 -22.20
N LEU A 297 9.26 17.17 -21.08
CA LEU A 297 8.55 17.87 -20.00
C LEU A 297 7.69 19.06 -20.48
N LEU A 298 8.06 19.69 -21.59
CA LEU A 298 7.37 20.88 -22.10
C LEU A 298 6.23 20.55 -23.08
N VAL A 299 6.25 19.39 -23.74
CA VAL A 299 5.27 19.05 -24.79
C VAL A 299 4.07 18.28 -24.21
N ALA A 300 4.29 17.43 -23.21
CA ALA A 300 3.23 16.67 -22.55
C ALA A 300 2.34 17.54 -21.64
N GLY A 301 2.93 18.55 -20.97
CA GLY A 301 2.18 19.52 -20.16
C GLY A 301 1.25 20.39 -21.02
N ALA A 302 1.68 20.80 -22.21
CA ALA A 302 0.89 21.63 -23.12
C ALA A 302 -0.29 20.86 -23.76
N SER A 303 -0.09 19.59 -24.11
CA SER A 303 -1.11 18.77 -24.77
C SER A 303 -2.22 18.30 -23.81
N VAL A 304 -1.90 18.07 -22.53
CA VAL A 304 -2.91 17.76 -21.48
C VAL A 304 -3.75 18.99 -21.11
N THR A 305 -3.15 20.18 -21.13
CA THR A 305 -3.88 21.44 -20.89
C THR A 305 -4.87 21.76 -22.03
N LEU A 306 -4.52 21.42 -23.26
CA LEU A 306 -5.39 21.54 -24.45
C LEU A 306 -6.55 20.52 -24.45
N ALA A 307 -6.30 19.27 -24.03
CA ALA A 307 -7.37 18.26 -23.94
C ALA A 307 -8.38 18.58 -22.81
N ALA A 308 -7.89 19.11 -21.68
CA ALA A 308 -8.72 19.51 -20.55
C ALA A 308 -9.59 20.75 -20.86
N THR A 309 -9.06 21.73 -21.61
CA THR A 309 -9.82 22.90 -22.06
C THR A 309 -10.87 22.56 -23.13
N ALA A 310 -10.57 21.60 -24.02
CA ALA A 310 -11.53 21.08 -24.98
C ALA A 310 -12.70 20.31 -24.32
N GLY A 311 -12.42 19.50 -23.30
CA GLY A 311 -13.46 18.81 -22.52
C GLY A 311 -14.35 19.77 -21.72
N ALA A 312 -13.75 20.80 -21.12
CA ALA A 312 -14.49 21.81 -20.35
C ALA A 312 -15.43 22.64 -21.23
N THR A 313 -15.00 23.01 -22.44
CA THR A 313 -15.83 23.78 -23.40
C THR A 313 -16.99 22.96 -23.96
N VAL A 314 -16.80 21.66 -24.22
CA VAL A 314 -17.87 20.74 -24.64
C VAL A 314 -18.89 20.52 -23.52
N SER A 315 -18.46 20.44 -22.26
CA SER A 315 -19.36 20.26 -21.11
C SER A 315 -20.21 21.51 -20.81
N ARG A 316 -19.67 22.71 -21.03
CA ARG A 316 -20.42 23.97 -20.89
C ARG A 316 -21.45 24.14 -22.01
N ARG A 317 -21.06 23.89 -23.26
CA ARG A 317 -21.99 23.94 -24.41
C ARG A 317 -23.18 22.98 -24.30
N ARG A 318 -23.03 21.84 -23.62
CA ARG A 318 -24.14 20.90 -23.36
C ARG A 318 -25.08 21.34 -22.24
N ARG A 319 -24.64 22.21 -21.33
CA ARG A 319 -25.50 22.78 -20.27
C ARG A 319 -26.27 24.01 -20.75
N ASP A 320 -25.70 24.76 -21.70
CA ASP A 320 -26.36 25.94 -22.26
C ASP A 320 -27.37 25.59 -23.38
N ALA A 321 -27.42 24.32 -23.79
CA ALA A 321 -28.30 23.81 -24.85
C ALA A 321 -29.45 22.91 -24.32
N ALA A 322 -29.60 22.80 -22.99
CA ALA A 322 -30.67 22.07 -22.30
C ALA A 322 -31.46 23.05 -21.42
#